data_AF-A0A2E2L221-F1
#
_entry.id   AF-A0A2E2L221-F1
#
_cell.length_a   1.000
_cell.length_b   1.000
_cell.length_c   1.000
_cell.angle_alpha   90.00
_cell.angle_beta   90.00
_cell.angle_gamma   90.00
#
_symmetry.space_group_name_H-M   'P 1'
#
loop_
_entity.id
_entity.type
_entity.pdbx_description
1 polymer ?
#
loop_
_entity_poly.entity_id
_entity_poly.type
_entity_poly.pdbx_seq_one_letter_code
_entity_poly.pdbx_strand_id
1 'polypeptide(L)' 'MTPSFQIERAIFHWPAVVSSAPDGWAKDFARSIATQSRRPRWSPTPKQAEIMNRMVNELFTHPDEQEEDFTVIE' A
#
# COMPACT_ATOMS: atom_id res chain seq x y z
N MET A 1 -15.41 3.07 -9.92
CA MET A 1 -14.08 2.42 -9.84
C MET A 1 -14.32 0.96 -9.50
N THR A 2 -13.86 0.02 -10.33
CA THR A 2 -14.10 -1.42 -10.09
C THR A 2 -13.19 -1.94 -8.98
N PRO A 3 -13.59 -2.98 -8.22
CA PRO A 3 -12.75 -3.57 -7.17
C PRO A 3 -11.40 -4.08 -7.68
N SER A 4 -11.32 -4.51 -8.95
CA SER A 4 -10.06 -4.93 -9.58
C SER A 4 -9.05 -3.79 -9.70
N PHE A 5 -9.50 -2.59 -10.11
CA PHE A 5 -8.61 -1.43 -10.28
C PHE A 5 -7.99 -0.98 -8.95
N GLN A 6 -8.75 -1.03 -7.86
CA GLN A 6 -8.23 -0.67 -6.52
C GLN A 6 -7.14 -1.65 -6.07
N ILE A 7 -7.31 -2.94 -6.34
CA ILE A 7 -6.32 -3.96 -6.01
C ILE A 7 -5.06 -3.77 -6.84
N GLU A 8 -5.17 -3.51 -8.14
CA GLU A 8 -4.01 -3.23 -9.01
C GLU A 8 -3.22 -2.01 -8.53
N ARG A 9 -3.92 -0.91 -8.21
CA ARG A 9 -3.31 0.28 -7.63
C ARG A 9 -2.65 -0.03 -6.28
N ALA A 10 -3.29 -0.82 -5.43
CA ALA A 10 -2.71 -1.19 -4.15
C ALA A 10 -1.44 -2.05 -4.32
N ILE A 11 -1.44 -3.01 -5.24
CA ILE A 11 -0.26 -3.83 -5.58
C ILE A 11 0.87 -2.95 -6.12
N PHE A 12 0.55 -1.96 -6.97
CA PHE A 12 1.53 -1.04 -7.54
C PHE A 12 2.29 -0.27 -6.44
N HIS A 13 1.58 0.23 -5.42
CA HIS A 13 2.19 0.94 -4.28
C HIS A 13 2.70 0.01 -3.16
N TRP A 14 2.48 -1.30 -3.29
CA TRP A 14 2.76 -2.26 -2.22
C TRP A 14 4.23 -2.31 -1.76
N PRO A 15 5.24 -2.13 -2.63
CA PRO A 15 6.64 -2.04 -2.17
C PRO A 15 6.86 -0.92 -1.15
N ALA A 16 6.21 0.24 -1.31
CA ALA A 16 6.28 1.33 -0.35
C ALA A 16 5.59 0.97 0.97
N VAL A 17 4.43 0.29 0.90
CA VAL A 17 3.74 -0.24 2.08
C VAL A 17 4.62 -1.19 2.88
N VAL A 18 5.35 -2.10 2.23
CA VAL A 18 6.24 -3.04 2.91
C VAL A 18 7.40 -2.32 3.63
N SER A 19 7.90 -1.23 3.05
CA SER A 19 8.99 -0.43 3.60
C SER A 19 8.56 0.45 4.78
N SER A 20 7.35 1.02 4.72
CA SER A 20 6.84 1.92 5.76
C SER A 20 6.05 1.24 6.88
N ALA A 21 5.60 -0.01 6.67
CA ALA A 21 4.76 -0.70 7.64
C ALA A 21 5.50 -0.89 8.98
N PRO A 22 4.85 -0.54 10.12
CA PRO A 22 5.44 -0.74 11.44
C PRO A 22 5.63 -2.24 11.72
N ASP A 23 6.61 -2.56 12.55
CA ASP A 23 6.92 -3.94 12.94
C ASP A 23 5.71 -4.65 13.58
N GLY A 24 5.75 -5.98 13.54
CA GLY A 24 4.64 -6.84 13.98
C GLY A 24 3.64 -7.10 12.87
N TRP A 25 2.35 -7.09 13.22
CA TRP A 25 1.31 -7.60 12.33
C TRP A 25 1.23 -6.88 10.98
N ALA A 26 1.39 -5.55 10.95
CA ALA A 26 1.29 -4.78 9.71
C ALA A 26 2.38 -5.15 8.71
N LYS A 27 3.63 -5.26 9.18
CA LYS A 27 4.77 -5.69 8.35
C LYS A 27 4.65 -7.12 7.87
N ASP A 28 4.19 -8.03 8.73
CA ASP A 28 3.97 -9.44 8.36
C ASP A 28 2.85 -9.57 7.33
N PHE A 29 1.75 -8.83 7.51
CA PHE A 29 0.68 -8.74 6.54
C PHE A 29 1.18 -8.20 5.20
N ALA A 30 1.93 -7.09 5.20
CA ALA A 30 2.51 -6.49 4.00
C ALA A 30 3.40 -7.48 3.23
N ARG A 31 4.30 -8.17 3.93
CA ARG A 31 5.18 -9.21 3.35
C ARG A 31 4.38 -10.39 2.80
N SER A 32 3.31 -10.80 3.49
CA SER A 32 2.46 -11.91 3.04
C SER A 32 1.77 -11.59 1.71
N ILE A 33 1.25 -10.38 1.53
CA ILE A 33 0.61 -9.94 0.30
C ILE A 33 1.65 -9.79 -0.81
N ALA A 34 2.83 -9.22 -0.52
CA ALA A 34 3.91 -9.08 -1.51
C ALA A 34 4.34 -10.44 -2.09
N THR A 35 4.28 -11.49 -1.28
CA THR A 35 4.58 -12.86 -1.71
C THR A 35 3.43 -13.47 -2.50
N GLN A 36 2.20 -13.33 -2.01
CA GLN A 36 1.03 -13.96 -2.61
C GLN A 36 0.62 -13.31 -3.94
N SER A 37 0.77 -11.99 -4.07
CA SER A 37 0.38 -11.23 -5.27
C SER A 37 1.16 -11.61 -6.53
N ARG A 38 2.31 -12.28 -6.37
CA ARG A 38 3.11 -12.81 -7.48
C ARG A 38 2.53 -14.09 -8.09
N ARG A 39 1.55 -14.73 -7.43
CA ARG A 39 0.97 -15.99 -7.91
C ARG A 39 -0.01 -15.73 -9.05
N PRO A 40 0.03 -16.50 -10.16
CA PRO A 40 -0.96 -16.39 -11.22
C PRO A 40 -2.37 -16.58 -10.68
N ARG A 41 -3.31 -15.74 -11.11
CA ARG A 41 -4.73 -15.76 -10.68
C ARG A 41 -4.93 -15.55 -9.18
N TRP A 42 -3.95 -14.99 -8.47
CA TRP A 42 -4.17 -14.57 -7.10
C TRP A 42 -5.19 -13.43 -7.05
N SER A 43 -6.07 -13.49 -6.06
CA SER A 43 -6.97 -12.41 -5.71
C SER A 43 -7.06 -12.35 -4.19
N PRO A 44 -6.94 -11.15 -3.57
CA PRO A 44 -7.14 -11.02 -2.14
C PRO A 44 -8.61 -11.29 -1.79
N THR A 45 -8.83 -11.76 -0.57
CA THR A 45 -10.18 -11.77 0.02
C THR A 45 -10.72 -10.33 0.13
N PRO A 46 -12.05 -10.13 0.20
CA PRO A 46 -12.62 -8.79 0.39
C PRO A 46 -12.01 -8.06 1.59
N LYS A 47 -11.79 -8.78 2.70
CA LYS A 47 -11.17 -8.21 3.90
C LYS A 47 -9.72 -7.82 3.68
N GLN A 48 -8.94 -8.63 2.97
CA GLN A 48 -7.57 -8.27 2.59
C GLN A 48 -7.56 -7.04 1.70
N ALA A 49 -8.47 -6.93 0.73
CA ALA A 49 -8.56 -5.77 -0.15
C ALA A 49 -8.88 -4.47 0.63
N GLU A 50 -9.78 -4.52 1.62
CA GLU A 50 -10.04 -3.38 2.52
C GLU A 50 -8.78 -2.95 3.27
N ILE A 51 -8.04 -3.90 3.83
CA ILE A 51 -6.78 -3.63 4.56
C ILE A 51 -5.72 -3.08 3.62
N MET A 52 -5.56 -3.67 2.43
CA MET A 52 -4.61 -3.21 1.42
C MET A 52 -4.87 -1.75 1.04
N ASN A 53 -6.14 -1.39 0.79
CA ASN A 53 -6.51 -0.01 0.48
C ASN A 53 -6.22 0.94 1.64
N ARG A 54 -6.51 0.52 2.87
CA ARG A 54 -6.20 1.32 4.07
C ARG A 54 -4.71 1.59 4.20
N MET A 55 -3.86 0.55 4.11
CA MET A 55 -2.41 0.70 4.23
C MET A 55 -1.82 1.59 3.13
N VAL A 56 -2.37 1.51 1.91
CA VAL A 56 -1.97 2.38 0.81
C VAL A 56 -2.44 3.81 1.04
N ASN A 57 -3.63 4.03 1.58
CA ASN A 57 -4.09 5.37 1.93
C ASN A 57 -3.25 5.98 3.06
N GLU A 58 -2.82 5.17 4.04
CA GLU A 58 -1.92 5.60 5.12
C GLU A 58 -0.60 6.17 4.56
N LEU A 59 -0.06 5.62 3.45
CA LEU A 59 1.12 6.20 2.77
C LEU A 59 0.94 7.66 2.32
N PHE A 60 -0.29 8.06 1.98
CA PHE A 60 -0.60 9.40 1.47
C PHE A 60 -1.27 10.30 2.53
N THR A 61 -1.67 9.72 3.66
CA THR A 61 -2.38 10.43 4.75
C THR A 61 -1.45 10.74 5.90
N HIS A 62 -0.29 10.07 5.99
CA HIS A 62 0.81 10.52 6.85
C HIS A 62 1.62 11.58 6.10
N PRO A 63 1.45 12.88 6.40
CA PRO A 63 2.52 13.83 6.15
C PRO A 63 3.64 13.42 7.10
N ASP A 64 4.52 12.54 6.64
CA ASP A 64 5.86 12.53 7.22
C ASP A 64 6.36 13.97 7.13
N GLU A 65 6.82 14.49 8.26
CA GLU A 65 7.36 15.83 8.49
C GLU A 65 8.67 16.06 7.72
N GLN A 66 8.66 15.76 6.43
CA GLN A 66 9.57 16.31 5.45
C GLN A 66 8.75 17.37 4.71
N GLU A 67 8.77 18.58 5.29
CA GLU A 67 8.69 19.81 4.51
C GLU A 67 9.79 19.73 3.44
N GLU A 68 9.52 19.03 2.34
CA GLU A 68 10.16 19.39 1.09
C GLU A 68 9.61 20.77 0.78
N ASP A 69 10.37 21.78 1.19
CA ASP A 69 10.25 23.17 0.77
C ASP A 69 10.28 23.17 -0.76
N PHE A 70 9.10 22.99 -1.38
CA PHE A 70 8.93 23.19 -2.79
C PHE A 70 9.09 24.70 -3.00
N THR A 71 10.32 25.17 -3.20
CA THR A 71 10.54 26.53 -3.71
C THR A 71 9.89 26.59 -5.09
N VAL A 72 8.68 27.13 -5.14
CA VAL A 72 8.03 27.52 -6.39
C VAL A 72 8.93 28.60 -7.00
N ILE A 73 9.55 28.29 -8.13
CA ILE A 73 10.31 29.28 -8.90
C ILE A 73 9.28 30.02 -9.77
N GLU A 74 8.90 31.23 -9.37
CA GLU A 74 8.17 32.21 -10.20
C GLU A 74 9.13 33.11 -10.98
#